data_AF-A0A2S6GE71-F1
#
_entry.id   AF-A0A2S6GE71-F1
#
_cell.length_a   1.000
_cell.length_b   1.000
_cell.length_c   1.000
_cell.angle_alpha   90.00
_cell.angle_beta   90.00
_cell.angle_gamma   90.00
#
_symmetry.space_group_name_H-M   'P 1'
#
loop_
_entity.id
_entity.type
_entity.pdbx_description
1 polymer ?
#
loop_
_entity_poly.entity_id
_entity_poly.type
_entity_poly.pdbx_seq_one_letter_code
_entity_poly.pdbx_strand_id
1 'polypeptide(L)'
;MPVTSSPDDLAHRITALERQVDELARGTLSNAVISSGGIEIRDLGGIKLIDQDGQVVFLVGGLAGTMARPDGTPQPITAISDDRGRWRITVMDDNPQNKGYRQYVAIWDYSGNIIVGDDVDSGAGLARPYIPHTVARSRYTDWAATTSSDWEALETATLNRQHPYLDAHVRCTSDNPDTRGEVRLRDEGSGVILASAPVGYVIDYRFWRQPMPGLHGENRAVHLEARRTAGTGAIRATFAYASGVQS
;
A
#
# COMPACT_ATOMS: atom_id res chain seq x y z
N MET A 1 -30.63 -8.52 -70.30
CA MET A 1 -31.14 -7.17 -70.62
C MET A 1 -30.37 -6.17 -69.75
N PRO A 2 -29.85 -5.06 -70.29
CA PRO A 2 -29.20 -4.04 -69.48
C PRO A 2 -30.26 -3.33 -68.65
N VAL A 3 -30.11 -3.36 -67.32
CA VAL A 3 -30.93 -2.55 -66.42
C VAL A 3 -30.45 -1.12 -66.58
N THR A 4 -31.18 -0.30 -67.34
CA THR A 4 -30.95 1.15 -67.40
C THR A 4 -31.31 1.73 -66.05
N SER A 5 -30.32 2.29 -65.36
CA SER A 5 -30.49 3.02 -64.11
C SER A 5 -31.55 4.10 -64.28
N SER A 6 -32.67 3.97 -63.56
CA SER A 6 -33.69 5.01 -63.48
C SER A 6 -33.15 6.21 -62.69
N PRO A 7 -33.56 7.45 -62.99
CA PRO A 7 -33.29 8.60 -62.12
C PRO A 7 -33.64 8.36 -60.64
N ASP A 8 -34.66 7.52 -60.38
CA ASP A 8 -35.06 7.13 -59.02
C ASP A 8 -34.00 6.27 -58.31
N ASP A 9 -33.25 5.42 -59.03
CA ASP A 9 -32.16 4.62 -58.43
C ASP A 9 -31.01 5.50 -57.93
N LEU A 10 -30.77 6.64 -58.58
CA LEU A 10 -29.76 7.60 -58.16
C LEU A 10 -30.22 8.36 -56.91
N ALA A 11 -31.48 8.81 -56.87
CA ALA A 11 -32.04 9.45 -55.70
C ALA A 11 -32.03 8.52 -54.48
N HIS A 12 -32.44 7.25 -54.65
CA HIS A 12 -32.41 6.25 -53.60
C HIS A 12 -30.98 5.93 -53.13
N ARG A 13 -29.99 5.87 -54.03
CA ARG A 13 -28.58 5.70 -53.65
C ARG A 13 -28.04 6.89 -52.88
N ILE A 14 -28.42 8.12 -53.26
CA ILE A 14 -28.00 9.34 -52.55
C ILE A 14 -28.56 9.35 -51.13
N THR A 15 -29.85 9.09 -50.95
CA THR A 15 -30.46 9.06 -49.61
C THR A 15 -29.90 7.94 -48.73
N ALA A 16 -29.58 6.78 -49.32
CA ALA A 16 -28.92 5.70 -48.60
C ALA A 16 -27.50 6.08 -48.17
N LEU A 17 -26.75 6.79 -49.02
CA LEU A 17 -25.41 7.31 -48.71
C LEU A 17 -25.47 8.42 -47.65
N GLU A 18 -26.42 9.34 -47.73
CA GLU A 18 -26.65 10.38 -46.70
C GLU A 18 -26.90 9.74 -45.34
N ARG A 19 -27.77 8.71 -45.28
CA ARG A 19 -28.04 7.98 -44.04
C ARG A 19 -26.79 7.27 -43.48
N GLN A 20 -25.97 6.68 -44.34
CA GLN A 20 -24.71 6.05 -43.92
C GLN A 20 -23.69 7.09 -43.43
N VAL A 21 -23.61 8.24 -44.10
CA VAL A 21 -22.77 9.36 -43.69
C VAL A 21 -23.25 9.92 -42.35
N ASP A 22 -24.56 10.04 -42.11
CA ASP A 22 -25.12 10.46 -40.83
C ASP A 22 -24.89 9.43 -39.72
N GLU A 23 -24.92 8.13 -40.01
CA GLU A 23 -24.53 7.08 -39.07
C GLU A 23 -23.03 7.13 -38.73
N LEU A 24 -22.16 7.30 -39.72
CA LEU A 24 -20.72 7.47 -39.52
C LEU A 24 -20.38 8.76 -38.78
N ALA A 25 -21.04 9.87 -39.12
CA ALA A 25 -20.85 11.18 -38.50
C ALA A 25 -21.29 11.18 -37.02
N ARG A 26 -22.25 10.31 -36.63
CA ARG A 26 -22.66 10.15 -35.23
C ARG A 26 -21.61 9.45 -34.36
N GLY A 27 -20.58 8.82 -34.93
CA GLY A 27 -19.37 8.40 -34.22
C GLY A 27 -19.58 7.56 -32.96
N THR A 28 -20.70 6.83 -32.85
CA THR A 28 -21.13 6.17 -31.62
C THR A 28 -20.78 4.70 -31.66
N LEU A 29 -19.81 4.28 -30.85
CA LEU A 29 -19.44 2.87 -30.69
C LEU A 29 -20.37 2.20 -29.68
N SER A 30 -21.58 1.82 -30.11
CA SER A 30 -22.49 1.02 -29.28
C SER A 30 -22.23 -0.48 -29.49
N ASN A 31 -22.03 -1.25 -28.41
CA ASN A 31 -21.76 -2.70 -28.43
C ASN A 31 -20.58 -3.13 -29.33
N ALA A 32 -19.61 -2.24 -29.57
CA ALA A 32 -18.44 -2.55 -30.37
C ALA A 32 -17.47 -3.47 -29.61
N VAL A 33 -17.00 -4.53 -30.27
CA VAL A 33 -15.92 -5.39 -29.76
C VAL A 33 -14.71 -5.23 -30.65
N ILE A 34 -13.56 -4.95 -30.05
CA ILE A 34 -12.28 -4.89 -30.77
C ILE A 34 -11.63 -6.26 -30.68
N SER A 35 -11.82 -7.07 -31.73
CA SER A 35 -11.28 -8.43 -31.80
C SER A 35 -9.78 -8.47 -32.11
N SER A 36 -9.26 -7.44 -32.79
CA SER A 36 -7.84 -7.28 -33.14
C SER A 36 -7.54 -5.80 -33.42
N GLY A 37 -6.34 -5.32 -33.08
CA GLY A 37 -5.97 -3.90 -33.16
C GLY A 37 -6.12 -3.19 -31.81
N GLY A 38 -6.44 -1.89 -31.81
CA GLY A 38 -6.63 -1.10 -30.59
C GLY A 38 -7.29 0.25 -30.86
N ILE A 39 -7.68 0.94 -29.78
CA ILE A 39 -8.09 2.35 -29.83
C ILE A 39 -6.87 3.21 -29.48
N GLU A 40 -6.53 4.15 -30.36
CA GLU A 40 -5.57 5.21 -30.08
C GLU A 40 -6.34 6.51 -29.79
N ILE A 41 -6.08 7.12 -28.64
CA ILE A 41 -6.65 8.42 -28.27
C ILE A 41 -5.53 9.44 -28.28
N ARG A 42 -5.71 10.53 -29.03
CA ARG A 42 -4.71 11.59 -29.24
C ARG A 42 -5.05 12.83 -28.42
N ASP A 43 -4.04 13.70 -28.26
CA ASP A 43 -4.17 15.05 -27.69
C ASP A 43 -4.81 15.08 -26.29
N LEU A 44 -4.52 14.06 -25.47
CA LEU A 44 -5.10 13.90 -24.13
C LEU A 44 -6.64 13.83 -24.14
N GLY A 45 -7.24 13.36 -25.23
CA GLY A 45 -8.60 12.82 -25.20
C GLY A 45 -8.72 11.73 -24.11
N GLY A 46 -9.94 11.43 -23.69
CA GLY A 46 -10.12 10.60 -22.51
C GLY A 46 -11.15 9.49 -22.64
N ILE A 47 -10.96 8.46 -21.83
CA ILE A 47 -11.92 7.40 -21.53
C ILE A 47 -12.52 7.72 -20.17
N LYS A 48 -13.85 7.81 -20.10
CA LYS A 48 -14.60 7.96 -18.86
C LYS A 48 -15.58 6.80 -18.75
N LEU A 49 -15.52 6.08 -17.63
CA LEU A 49 -16.59 5.20 -17.23
C LEU A 49 -17.51 5.98 -16.29
N ILE A 50 -18.78 6.07 -16.66
CA ILE A 50 -19.81 6.78 -15.90
C ILE A 50 -20.81 5.74 -15.41
N ASP A 51 -21.13 5.74 -14.13
CA ASP A 51 -22.12 4.83 -13.56
C ASP A 51 -23.58 5.30 -13.80
N GLN A 52 -24.55 4.55 -13.27
CA GLN A 52 -25.97 4.86 -13.43
C GLN A 52 -26.40 6.17 -12.76
N ASP A 53 -25.63 6.63 -11.77
CA ASP A 53 -25.86 7.85 -11.01
C ASP A 53 -25.13 9.07 -11.61
N GLY A 54 -24.44 8.88 -12.74
CA GLY A 54 -23.70 9.92 -13.43
C GLY A 54 -22.30 10.18 -12.87
N GLN A 55 -21.80 9.36 -11.96
CA GLN A 55 -20.46 9.52 -11.38
C GLN A 55 -19.39 8.94 -12.28
N VAL A 56 -18.26 9.63 -12.39
CA VAL A 56 -17.09 9.12 -13.11
C VAL A 56 -16.33 8.16 -12.19
N VAL A 57 -16.41 6.87 -12.47
CA VAL A 57 -15.75 5.81 -11.68
C VAL A 57 -14.36 5.44 -12.21
N PHE A 58 -14.10 5.71 -13.48
CA PHE A 58 -12.78 5.55 -14.10
C PHE A 58 -12.53 6.69 -15.09
N LEU A 59 -11.34 7.27 -15.03
CA LEU A 59 -10.90 8.35 -15.90
C LEU A 59 -9.47 8.08 -16.36
N VAL A 60 -9.26 8.11 -17.67
CA VAL A 60 -7.94 8.29 -18.28
C VAL A 60 -8.06 9.43 -19.28
N GLY A 61 -7.17 10.41 -19.29
CA GLY A 61 -7.21 11.51 -20.25
C GLY A 61 -6.57 12.79 -19.73
N GLY A 62 -6.95 13.94 -20.29
CA GLY A 62 -6.50 15.27 -19.84
C GLY A 62 -7.40 15.89 -18.79
N LEU A 63 -6.80 16.45 -17.74
CA LEU A 63 -7.45 17.27 -16.72
C LEU A 63 -6.99 18.73 -16.84
N ALA A 64 -7.93 19.65 -17.00
CA ALA A 64 -7.67 21.08 -17.20
C ALA A 64 -8.02 21.90 -15.94
N GLY A 65 -7.97 23.24 -16.06
CA GLY A 65 -8.36 24.16 -14.99
C GLY A 65 -7.28 24.29 -13.91
N THR A 66 -7.68 24.28 -12.63
CA THR A 66 -6.74 24.39 -11.49
C THR A 66 -5.77 23.22 -11.40
N MET A 67 -6.12 22.10 -12.03
CA MET A 67 -5.29 20.91 -12.15
C MET A 67 -4.56 20.85 -13.50
N ALA A 68 -4.57 21.91 -14.31
CA ALA A 68 -3.72 21.95 -15.50
C ALA A 68 -2.23 21.96 -15.12
N ARG A 69 -1.38 21.61 -16.07
CA ARG A 69 0.07 21.81 -15.97
C ARG A 69 0.39 23.31 -15.78
N PRO A 70 1.60 23.66 -15.31
CA PRO A 70 2.04 25.06 -15.17
C PRO A 70 1.97 25.88 -16.47
N ASP A 71 2.09 25.22 -17.62
CA ASP A 71 2.00 25.85 -18.95
C ASP A 71 0.54 26.06 -19.43
N GLY A 72 -0.44 25.71 -18.60
CA GLY A 72 -1.87 25.81 -18.91
C GLY A 72 -2.42 24.64 -19.74
N THR A 73 -1.58 23.71 -20.19
CA THR A 73 -2.05 22.52 -20.91
C THR A 73 -2.66 21.49 -19.94
N PRO A 74 -3.61 20.65 -20.40
CA PRO A 74 -4.17 19.61 -19.53
C PRO A 74 -3.09 18.65 -19.00
N GLN A 75 -3.18 18.28 -17.72
CA GLN A 75 -2.33 17.21 -17.20
C GLN A 75 -2.93 15.85 -17.58
N PRO A 76 -2.13 14.86 -18.04
CA PRO A 76 -2.59 13.49 -18.14
C PRO A 76 -3.01 13.00 -16.76
N ILE A 77 -4.08 12.22 -16.67
CA ILE A 77 -4.55 11.62 -15.42
C ILE A 77 -4.96 10.17 -15.67
N THR A 78 -4.73 9.34 -14.67
CA THR A 78 -5.50 8.10 -14.47
C THR A 78 -6.12 8.16 -13.10
N ALA A 79 -7.43 7.96 -12.98
CA ALA A 79 -8.13 7.99 -11.71
C ALA A 79 -9.21 6.91 -11.64
N ILE A 80 -9.34 6.28 -10.48
CA ILE A 80 -10.42 5.36 -10.12
C ILE A 80 -11.16 5.97 -8.93
N SER A 81 -12.49 6.04 -8.99
CA SER A 81 -13.33 6.58 -7.92
C SER A 81 -14.06 5.48 -7.14
N ASP A 82 -14.48 5.79 -5.92
CA ASP A 82 -15.47 5.00 -5.18
C ASP A 82 -16.92 5.29 -5.64
N ASP A 83 -17.88 4.63 -5.01
CA ASP A 83 -19.33 4.81 -5.18
C ASP A 83 -19.85 6.21 -4.80
N ARG A 84 -18.98 7.07 -4.22
CA ARG A 84 -19.28 8.47 -3.90
C ARG A 84 -18.57 9.44 -4.85
N GLY A 85 -17.97 8.94 -5.93
CA GLY A 85 -17.24 9.74 -6.92
C GLY A 85 -15.92 10.31 -6.40
N ARG A 86 -15.39 9.81 -5.28
CA ARG A 86 -14.09 10.27 -4.73
C ARG A 86 -12.96 9.41 -5.25
N TRP A 87 -11.89 10.05 -5.72
CA TRP A 87 -10.71 9.35 -6.21
C TRP A 87 -10.05 8.50 -5.12
N ARG A 88 -9.74 7.25 -5.46
CA ARG A 88 -9.13 6.23 -4.61
C ARG A 88 -7.77 5.81 -5.09
N ILE A 89 -7.57 5.80 -6.39
CA ILE A 89 -6.27 5.51 -7.01
C ILE A 89 -6.06 6.56 -8.07
N THR A 90 -4.92 7.25 -8.05
CA THR A 90 -4.61 8.31 -9.00
C THR A 90 -3.19 8.23 -9.51
N VAL A 91 -3.00 8.65 -10.75
CA VAL A 91 -1.73 9.11 -11.31
C VAL A 91 -1.95 10.56 -11.74
N MET A 92 -1.51 11.51 -10.92
CA MET A 92 -1.66 12.95 -11.16
C MET A 92 -0.72 13.75 -10.29
N ASP A 93 -0.60 15.04 -10.56
CA ASP A 93 -0.11 16.05 -9.62
C ASP A 93 -1.34 16.76 -9.02
N ASP A 94 -1.55 16.67 -7.70
CA ASP A 94 -2.66 17.32 -7.00
C ASP A 94 -2.41 18.79 -6.69
N ASN A 95 -1.19 19.29 -6.97
CA ASN A 95 -0.81 20.68 -6.78
C ASN A 95 0.19 21.17 -7.85
N PRO A 96 -0.21 21.11 -9.14
CA PRO A 96 0.71 21.32 -10.26
C PRO A 96 1.32 22.72 -10.31
N GLN A 97 0.71 23.71 -9.65
CA GLN A 97 1.09 25.12 -9.73
C GLN A 97 2.15 25.55 -8.69
N ASN A 98 2.32 24.80 -7.59
CA ASN A 98 3.06 25.30 -6.43
C ASN A 98 4.35 24.56 -6.10
N LYS A 99 4.64 23.39 -6.70
CA LYS A 99 5.77 22.53 -6.30
C LYS A 99 6.67 22.03 -7.43
N GLY A 100 6.49 22.60 -8.63
CA GLY A 100 7.08 22.05 -9.84
C GLY A 100 6.32 20.79 -10.25
N TYR A 101 5.82 20.78 -11.48
CA TYR A 101 4.92 19.74 -11.95
C TYR A 101 5.55 18.34 -11.90
N ARG A 102 4.98 17.45 -11.09
CA ARG A 102 5.40 16.06 -10.93
C ARG A 102 4.19 15.18 -10.63
N GLN A 103 3.96 14.21 -11.50
CA GLN A 103 2.91 13.24 -11.26
C GLN A 103 3.41 12.14 -10.34
N TYR A 104 2.56 11.74 -9.41
CA TYR A 104 2.81 10.62 -8.52
C TYR A 104 1.63 9.66 -8.56
N VAL A 105 1.90 8.40 -8.20
CA VAL A 105 0.88 7.39 -7.95
C VAL A 105 0.43 7.54 -6.49
N ALA A 106 -0.87 7.59 -6.26
CA ALA A 106 -1.41 7.60 -4.90
C ALA A 106 -2.63 6.72 -4.73
N ILE A 107 -2.73 6.12 -3.54
CA ILE A 107 -3.91 5.45 -3.02
C ILE A 107 -4.45 6.27 -1.84
N TRP A 108 -5.75 6.56 -1.85
CA TRP A 108 -6.40 7.50 -0.94
C TRP A 108 -7.41 6.82 -0.02
N ASP A 109 -7.34 7.10 1.29
CA ASP A 109 -8.32 6.64 2.28
C ASP A 109 -9.65 7.43 2.21
N TYR A 110 -10.69 6.94 2.91
CA TYR A 110 -12.02 7.55 2.93
C TYR A 110 -12.07 9.01 3.41
N SER A 111 -11.02 9.50 4.07
CA SER A 111 -10.90 10.86 4.57
C SER A 111 -10.09 11.77 3.64
N GLY A 112 -9.54 11.25 2.54
CA GLY A 112 -8.74 11.99 1.57
C GLY A 112 -7.25 12.03 1.90
N ASN A 113 -6.75 11.11 2.73
CA ASN A 113 -5.32 10.98 3.00
C ASN A 113 -4.65 9.97 2.06
N ILE A 114 -3.43 10.27 1.63
CA ILE A 114 -2.59 9.33 0.89
C ILE A 114 -2.05 8.25 1.84
N ILE A 115 -2.41 6.99 1.58
CA ILE A 115 -1.95 5.83 2.36
C ILE A 115 -0.81 5.08 1.68
N VAL A 116 -0.70 5.18 0.36
CA VAL A 116 0.40 4.65 -0.45
C VAL A 116 0.73 5.67 -1.53
N GLY A 117 2.01 5.94 -1.74
CA GLY A 117 2.47 6.74 -2.88
C GLY A 117 3.98 6.66 -3.08
N ASP A 118 4.44 7.01 -4.27
CA ASP A 118 5.86 7.06 -4.63
C ASP A 118 6.52 8.39 -4.26
N ASP A 119 7.83 8.35 -4.01
CA ASP A 119 8.62 9.54 -3.68
C ASP A 119 9.14 10.23 -4.95
N VAL A 120 8.31 11.12 -5.47
CA VAL A 120 8.63 11.93 -6.66
C VAL A 120 9.61 13.07 -6.39
N ASP A 121 9.86 13.42 -5.13
CA ASP A 121 10.83 14.46 -4.79
C ASP A 121 12.25 13.94 -4.96
N SER A 122 12.52 12.71 -4.49
CA SER A 122 13.80 12.02 -4.70
C SER A 122 13.89 11.27 -6.03
N GLY A 123 12.75 10.89 -6.62
CA GLY A 123 12.67 10.07 -7.83
C GLY A 123 12.88 8.57 -7.57
N ALA A 124 12.85 8.13 -6.31
CA ALA A 124 13.05 6.73 -5.96
C ALA A 124 12.29 6.33 -4.68
N GLY A 125 11.56 5.21 -4.74
CA GLY A 125 10.97 4.55 -3.57
C GLY A 125 9.56 5.02 -3.20
N LEU A 126 9.20 4.78 -1.93
CA LEU A 126 7.86 5.06 -1.38
C LEU A 126 7.87 6.35 -0.57
N ALA A 127 6.92 7.25 -0.86
CA ALA A 127 6.60 8.39 0.01
C ALA A 127 5.72 7.97 1.21
N ARG A 128 4.81 7.01 0.99
CA ARG A 128 3.97 6.40 2.03
C ARG A 128 3.75 4.90 1.71
N PRO A 129 3.65 4.04 2.73
CA PRO A 129 3.84 4.32 4.16
C PRO A 129 5.32 4.53 4.51
N TYR A 130 5.58 5.17 5.65
CA TYR A 130 6.94 5.20 6.20
C TYR A 130 7.31 3.80 6.68
N ILE A 131 8.40 3.25 6.16
CA ILE A 131 8.95 1.97 6.62
C ILE A 131 10.03 2.29 7.66
N PRO A 132 9.80 2.04 8.96
CA PRO A 132 10.80 2.32 9.97
C PRO A 132 12.00 1.38 9.79
N HIS A 133 13.21 1.95 9.87
CA HIS A 133 14.43 1.16 10.03
C HIS A 133 14.67 0.91 11.51
N THR A 134 14.88 -0.35 11.88
CA THR A 134 15.18 -0.74 13.25
C THR A 134 16.68 -0.71 13.52
N VAL A 135 17.08 0.01 14.56
CA VAL A 135 18.46 0.06 15.04
C VAL A 135 18.55 -0.73 16.34
N ALA A 136 19.38 -1.76 16.36
CA ALA A 136 19.58 -2.62 17.53
C ALA A 136 20.93 -2.35 18.20
N ARG A 137 21.01 -2.54 19.53
CA ARG A 137 22.28 -2.48 20.26
C ARG A 137 23.18 -3.66 19.85
N SER A 138 24.44 -3.38 19.50
CA SER A 138 25.37 -4.40 19.01
C SER A 138 26.08 -5.16 20.15
N ARG A 139 26.54 -4.45 21.20
CA ARG A 139 27.23 -5.08 22.34
C ARG A 139 26.20 -5.65 23.31
N TYR A 140 26.37 -6.93 23.68
CA TYR A 140 25.41 -7.61 24.56
C TYR A 140 25.35 -7.01 25.97
N THR A 141 26.43 -6.39 26.44
CA THR A 141 26.47 -5.70 27.74
C THR A 141 25.59 -4.46 27.80
N ASP A 142 25.22 -3.90 26.64
CA ASP A 142 24.31 -2.77 26.53
C ASP A 142 22.84 -3.22 26.52
N TRP A 143 22.56 -4.53 26.49
CA TRP A 143 21.20 -5.08 26.53
C TRP A 143 20.68 -5.14 27.96
N ALA A 144 19.37 -4.94 28.12
CA ALA A 144 18.67 -5.13 29.39
C ALA A 144 18.89 -6.56 29.92
N ALA A 145 18.92 -6.70 31.23
CA ALA A 145 19.32 -7.92 31.92
C ALA A 145 18.42 -8.20 33.13
N THR A 146 18.18 -9.47 33.43
CA THR A 146 17.53 -9.91 34.67
C THR A 146 18.27 -11.08 35.31
N THR A 147 18.28 -11.11 36.65
CA THR A 147 18.71 -12.24 37.48
C THR A 147 17.53 -12.94 38.16
N SER A 148 16.30 -12.46 37.93
CA SER A 148 15.09 -12.99 38.55
C SER A 148 14.78 -14.40 38.05
N SER A 149 14.24 -15.24 38.93
CA SER A 149 13.65 -16.53 38.55
C SER A 149 12.22 -16.40 38.01
N ASP A 150 11.61 -15.23 38.22
CA ASP A 150 10.30 -14.87 37.68
C ASP A 150 10.45 -14.12 36.36
N TRP A 151 9.36 -14.07 35.59
CA TRP A 151 9.33 -13.35 34.32
C TRP A 151 9.33 -11.85 34.55
N GLU A 152 10.34 -11.18 34.00
CA GLU A 152 10.45 -9.72 34.01
C GLU A 152 10.46 -9.17 32.59
N ALA A 153 9.72 -8.10 32.35
CA ALA A 153 9.75 -7.37 31.09
C ALA A 153 11.06 -6.56 31.01
N LEU A 154 11.92 -6.93 30.05
CA LEU A 154 13.19 -6.25 29.80
C LEU A 154 13.02 -5.06 28.85
N GLU A 155 12.21 -5.23 27.81
CA GLU A 155 11.89 -4.20 26.82
C GLU A 155 10.43 -4.31 26.38
N THR A 156 9.85 -3.19 25.95
CA THR A 156 8.48 -3.14 25.42
C THR A 156 8.51 -2.51 24.02
N ALA A 157 7.99 -3.24 23.04
CA ALA A 157 7.75 -2.71 21.70
C ALA A 157 6.29 -2.25 21.61
N THR A 158 6.07 -0.95 21.42
CA THR A 158 4.73 -0.38 21.22
C THR A 158 4.51 -0.17 19.73
N LEU A 159 3.46 -0.77 19.19
CA LEU A 159 3.15 -0.76 17.76
C LEU A 159 1.65 -0.57 17.52
N ASN A 160 1.32 0.19 16.48
CA ASN A 160 -0.04 0.23 15.98
C ASN A 160 -0.32 -1.03 15.15
N ARG A 161 -1.36 -1.79 15.51
CA ARG A 161 -1.72 -3.04 14.83
C ARG A 161 -2.33 -2.75 13.47
N GLN A 162 -1.47 -2.55 12.47
CA GLN A 162 -1.86 -2.43 11.06
C GLN A 162 -1.95 -3.79 10.38
N HIS A 163 -1.13 -4.75 10.80
CA HIS A 163 -1.00 -6.07 10.18
C HIS A 163 -1.40 -7.20 11.14
N PRO A 164 -1.88 -8.35 10.61
CA PRO A 164 -2.41 -9.44 11.44
C PRO A 164 -1.34 -10.25 12.19
N TYR A 165 -0.07 -10.22 11.75
CA TYR A 165 1.03 -10.95 12.36
C TYR A 165 2.12 -10.00 12.86
N LEU A 166 2.83 -10.44 13.90
CA LEU A 166 4.06 -9.85 14.40
C LEU A 166 5.24 -10.66 13.84
N ASP A 167 6.23 -9.98 13.25
CA ASP A 167 7.56 -10.51 12.99
C ASP A 167 8.53 -9.88 13.97
N ALA A 168 9.10 -10.70 14.86
CA ALA A 168 9.94 -10.26 15.96
C ALA A 168 11.25 -11.02 15.96
N HIS A 169 12.34 -10.26 15.93
CA HIS A 169 13.70 -10.75 16.00
C HIS A 169 14.30 -10.31 17.33
N VAL A 170 14.69 -11.26 18.16
CA VAL A 170 15.22 -11.02 19.51
C VAL A 170 16.66 -11.52 19.57
N ARG A 171 17.55 -10.71 20.12
CA ARG A 171 18.89 -11.15 20.50
C ARG A 171 18.89 -11.50 21.97
N CYS A 172 19.48 -12.63 22.34
CA CYS A 172 19.58 -13.04 23.74
C CYS A 172 20.87 -13.79 24.04
N THR A 173 21.32 -13.71 25.29
CA THR A 173 22.46 -14.46 25.82
C THR A 173 22.38 -14.53 27.35
N SER A 174 23.14 -15.44 27.97
CA SER A 174 23.48 -15.35 29.38
C SER A 174 24.86 -14.72 29.58
N ASP A 175 25.13 -14.23 30.80
CA ASP A 175 26.44 -13.64 31.17
C ASP A 175 27.53 -14.68 31.44
N ASN A 176 27.16 -15.91 31.81
CA ASN A 176 28.09 -16.97 32.21
C ASN A 176 27.75 -18.34 31.58
N PRO A 177 28.75 -19.22 31.36
CA PRO A 177 28.59 -20.58 30.82
C PRO A 177 27.59 -21.46 31.57
N ASP A 178 27.43 -21.27 32.88
CA ASP A 178 26.57 -22.08 33.75
C ASP A 178 25.20 -21.44 33.99
N THR A 179 24.95 -20.25 33.43
CA THR A 179 23.66 -19.57 33.54
C THR A 179 22.73 -20.03 32.42
N ARG A 180 21.50 -20.40 32.79
CA ARG A 180 20.43 -20.78 31.86
C ARG A 180 19.20 -19.94 32.13
N GLY A 181 18.41 -19.72 31.10
CA GLY A 181 17.18 -18.97 31.23
C GLY A 181 16.27 -19.19 30.04
N GLU A 182 15.23 -18.38 30.00
CA GLU A 182 14.25 -18.39 28.92
C GLU A 182 13.88 -16.95 28.57
N VAL A 183 13.55 -16.75 27.31
CA VAL A 183 12.95 -15.51 26.80
C VAL A 183 11.57 -15.83 26.24
N ARG A 184 10.66 -14.86 26.29
CA ARG A 184 9.36 -14.95 25.66
C ARG A 184 8.85 -13.61 25.20
N LEU A 185 7.92 -13.66 24.26
CA LEU A 185 7.11 -12.51 23.86
C LEU A 185 5.73 -12.64 24.49
N ARG A 186 5.27 -11.57 25.14
CA ARG A 186 3.92 -11.48 25.70
C ARG A 186 3.25 -10.21 25.21
N ASP A 187 2.06 -10.34 24.66
CA ASP A 187 1.23 -9.17 24.38
C ASP A 187 0.64 -8.65 25.69
N GLU A 188 0.88 -7.37 26.01
CA GLU A 188 0.49 -6.75 27.27
C GLU A 188 -1.03 -6.72 27.41
N GLY A 189 -1.74 -6.31 26.36
CA GLY A 189 -3.17 -6.07 26.42
C GLY A 189 -4.02 -7.34 26.56
N SER A 190 -3.60 -8.47 25.99
CA SER A 190 -4.31 -9.75 26.12
C SER A 190 -3.68 -10.72 27.13
N GLY A 191 -2.42 -10.48 27.52
CA GLY A 191 -1.64 -11.40 28.35
C GLY A 191 -1.18 -12.67 27.61
N VAL A 192 -1.50 -12.84 26.32
CA VAL A 192 -1.16 -14.02 25.54
C VAL A 192 0.36 -14.12 25.36
N ILE A 193 0.91 -15.31 25.61
CA ILE A 193 2.29 -15.66 25.28
C ILE A 193 2.33 -15.97 23.78
N LEU A 194 3.07 -15.17 23.03
CA LEU A 194 3.19 -15.30 21.58
C LEU A 194 4.25 -16.34 21.20
N ALA A 195 5.38 -16.34 21.92
CA ALA A 195 6.49 -17.27 21.67
C ALA A 195 7.39 -17.38 22.90
N SER A 196 8.13 -18.48 23.03
CA SER A 196 9.17 -18.64 24.06
C SER A 196 10.30 -19.54 23.58
N ALA A 197 11.52 -19.35 24.10
CA ALA A 197 12.66 -20.21 23.82
C ALA A 197 13.70 -20.17 24.97
N PRO A 198 14.51 -21.23 25.13
CA PRO A 198 15.62 -21.23 26.08
C PRO A 198 16.77 -20.31 25.64
N VAL A 199 17.56 -19.86 26.62
CA VAL A 199 18.76 -19.02 26.47
C VAL A 199 19.95 -19.67 27.15
N GLY A 200 21.12 -19.60 26.50
CA GLY A 200 22.40 -20.06 27.02
C GLY A 200 23.53 -19.05 26.78
N TYR A 201 24.77 -19.50 26.98
CA TYR A 201 25.98 -18.68 26.95
C TYR A 201 26.56 -18.55 25.52
N VAL A 202 25.74 -18.09 24.60
CA VAL A 202 26.12 -17.68 23.24
C VAL A 202 25.13 -16.59 22.83
N ILE A 203 25.60 -15.55 22.15
CA ILE A 203 24.70 -14.58 21.50
C ILE A 203 23.90 -15.32 20.44
N ASP A 204 22.61 -15.46 20.70
CA ASP A 204 21.68 -16.18 19.86
C ASP A 204 20.59 -15.25 19.34
N TYR A 205 19.98 -15.65 18.22
CA TYR A 205 18.87 -14.97 17.59
C TYR A 205 17.63 -15.84 17.67
N ARG A 206 16.53 -15.24 18.13
CA ARG A 206 15.20 -15.83 18.10
C ARG A 206 14.37 -15.09 17.06
N PHE A 207 13.85 -15.87 16.12
CA PHE A 207 13.04 -15.39 15.00
C PHE A 207 11.63 -15.94 15.19
N TRP A 208 10.65 -15.04 15.36
CA TRP A 208 9.28 -15.43 15.60
C TRP A 208 8.32 -14.63 14.73
N ARG A 209 7.53 -15.36 13.96
CA ARG A 209 6.36 -14.84 13.27
C ARG A 209 5.11 -15.40 13.93
N GLN A 210 4.34 -14.55 14.61
CA GLN A 210 3.20 -14.97 15.43
C GLN A 210 1.95 -14.16 15.10
N PRO A 211 0.75 -14.76 15.11
CA PRO A 211 -0.50 -14.01 15.03
C PRO A 211 -0.59 -12.98 16.15
N MET A 212 -0.92 -11.73 15.83
CA MET A 212 -1.02 -10.66 16.81
C MET A 212 -2.49 -10.46 17.24
N PRO A 213 -2.84 -10.69 18.53
CA PRO A 213 -4.17 -10.41 19.05
C PRO A 213 -4.56 -8.92 18.93
N GLY A 214 -5.86 -8.64 18.96
CA GLY A 214 -6.42 -7.28 18.95
C GLY A 214 -7.17 -6.93 17.66
N LEU A 215 -7.58 -5.66 17.54
CA LEU A 215 -8.26 -5.10 16.36
C LEU A 215 -7.31 -4.23 15.52
N HIS A 216 -7.69 -3.98 14.26
CA HIS A 216 -6.89 -3.11 13.39
C HIS A 216 -6.90 -1.68 13.93
N GLY A 217 -5.75 -1.01 13.91
CA GLY A 217 -5.60 0.36 14.38
C GLY A 217 -5.41 0.50 15.90
N GLU A 218 -5.53 -0.58 16.67
CA GLU A 218 -5.26 -0.56 18.11
C GLU A 218 -3.77 -0.41 18.39
N ASN A 219 -3.45 0.40 19.40
CA ASN A 219 -2.10 0.46 19.92
C ASN A 219 -1.86 -0.76 20.80
N ARG A 220 -0.85 -1.56 20.45
CA ARG A 220 -0.47 -2.77 21.18
C ARG A 220 0.94 -2.62 21.74
N ALA A 221 1.17 -3.26 22.88
CA ALA A 221 2.47 -3.35 23.50
C ALA A 221 2.85 -4.83 23.62
N VAL A 222 4.05 -5.17 23.15
CA VAL A 222 4.63 -6.51 23.25
C VAL A 222 5.84 -6.42 24.15
N HIS A 223 5.79 -7.15 25.26
CA HIS A 223 6.92 -7.28 26.16
C HIS A 223 7.85 -8.39 25.68
N LEU A 224 9.14 -8.06 25.62
CA LEU A 224 10.21 -9.04 25.67
C LEU A 224 10.50 -9.33 27.14
N GLU A 225 10.11 -10.52 27.57
CA GLU A 225 10.31 -10.97 28.93
C GLU A 225 11.43 -12.01 28.99
N ALA A 226 12.16 -12.01 30.11
CA ALA A 226 13.17 -13.01 30.40
C ALA A 226 13.05 -13.49 31.84
N ARG A 227 13.56 -14.70 32.09
CA ARG A 227 13.80 -15.22 33.44
C ARG A 227 15.04 -16.11 33.46
N ARG A 228 15.70 -16.18 34.61
CA ARG A 228 16.80 -17.10 34.87
C ARG A 228 16.26 -18.41 35.46
N THR A 229 16.63 -19.54 34.86
CA THR A 229 16.22 -20.87 35.31
C THR A 229 17.33 -21.63 36.03
N ALA A 230 18.60 -21.25 35.84
CA ALA A 230 19.74 -21.77 36.59
C ALA A 230 20.96 -20.82 36.58
N GLY A 231 21.87 -21.01 37.54
CA GLY A 231 23.15 -20.28 37.63
C GLY A 231 23.05 -18.93 38.35
N THR A 232 24.17 -18.20 38.37
CA THR A 232 24.32 -16.94 39.12
C THR A 232 24.46 -15.68 38.26
N GLY A 233 24.65 -15.83 36.94
CA GLY A 233 24.70 -14.70 35.99
C GLY A 233 23.32 -14.12 35.67
N ALA A 234 23.25 -13.16 34.75
CA ALA A 234 22.01 -12.61 34.24
C ALA A 234 21.63 -13.19 32.87
N ILE A 235 20.35 -13.12 32.53
CA ILE A 235 19.83 -13.31 31.18
C ILE A 235 19.64 -11.94 30.56
N ARG A 236 20.17 -11.76 29.35
CA ARG A 236 20.09 -10.52 28.59
C ARG A 236 19.30 -10.74 27.33
N ALA A 237 18.45 -9.78 26.99
CA ALA A 237 17.75 -9.79 25.72
C ALA A 237 17.41 -8.37 25.27
N THR A 238 17.29 -8.20 23.95
CA THR A 238 16.84 -6.95 23.32
C THR A 238 16.12 -7.27 22.01
N PHE A 239 15.19 -6.42 21.59
CA PHE A 239 14.65 -6.47 20.25
C PHE A 239 15.73 -6.05 19.24
N ALA A 240 16.00 -6.92 18.26
CA ALA A 240 16.65 -6.48 17.03
C ALA A 240 15.65 -5.69 16.16
N TYR A 241 14.43 -6.22 16.03
CA TYR A 241 13.26 -5.50 15.56
C TYR A 241 11.97 -6.20 15.97
N ALA A 242 10.87 -5.45 15.89
CA ALA A 242 9.51 -5.96 15.98
C ALA A 242 8.65 -5.17 14.98
N SER A 243 8.02 -5.86 14.02
CA SER A 243 7.21 -5.22 12.99
C SER A 243 5.94 -6.00 12.71
N GLY A 244 4.90 -5.28 12.26
CA GLY A 244 3.70 -5.93 11.74
C GLY A 244 3.93 -6.44 10.33
N VAL A 245 3.51 -7.68 10.04
CA VAL A 245 3.59 -8.30 8.70
C VAL A 245 2.26 -8.94 8.31
N GLN A 246 2.02 -9.08 7.01
CA GLN A 246 0.86 -9.83 6.50
C GLN A 246 0.88 -11.29 6.97
N SER A 247 -0.24 -12.00 6.84
CA SER A 247 -0.36 -13.43 7.17
C SER A 247 0.59 -14.32 6.37
#